data_AF-A0AAF0R027-F1
#
_entry.id   AF-A0AAF0R027-F1
#
_cell.length_a   1.000
_cell.length_b   1.000
_cell.length_c   1.000
_cell.angle_alpha   90.00
_cell.angle_beta   90.00
_cell.angle_gamma   90.00
#
_symmetry.space_group_name_H-M   'P 1'
#
loop_
_entity.id
_entity.type
_entity.pdbx_description
1 polymer ?
#
loop_
_entity_poly.entity_id
_entity_poly.type
_entity_poly.pdbx_seq_one_letter_code
_entity_poly.pdbx_strand_id
1 'polypeptide(L)' 'MLDTYIIPITPLPDQNEWNVPGYIKDDIVRPPKHKKLRPSPKYRDKVYNELYGKKSKNSCSTCGFKGHNRRSCRNGSCIV' A
#
# COMPACT_ATOMS: atom_id res chain seq x y z
N MET A 1 26.64 -26.57 14.78
CA MET A 1 26.85 -26.58 16.24
C MET A 1 25.83 -25.62 16.85
N LEU A 2 25.17 -26.06 17.91
CA LEU A 2 23.98 -25.47 18.53
C LEU A 2 24.27 -24.20 19.36
N ASP A 3 25.33 -23.46 19.02
CA ASP A 3 25.88 -22.42 19.89
C ASP A 3 24.94 -21.22 20.06
N THR A 4 24.00 -21.05 19.12
CA THR A 4 22.96 -20.01 19.18
C THR A 4 21.98 -20.22 20.36
N TYR A 5 21.88 -21.43 20.92
CA TYR A 5 20.99 -21.77 22.04
C TYR A 5 21.73 -22.04 23.36
N ILE A 6 23.02 -21.70 23.46
CA ILE A 6 23.80 -21.84 24.72
C ILE A 6 23.24 -20.95 25.84
N ILE A 7 22.60 -19.83 25.48
CA ILE A 7 21.96 -18.96 26.45
C ILE A 7 20.68 -19.66 26.93
N PRO A 8 20.54 -19.93 28.25
CA PRO A 8 19.29 -20.46 28.77
C PRO A 8 18.21 -19.41 28.54
N ILE A 9 17.30 -19.71 27.60
CA ILE A 9 16.08 -18.93 27.43
C ILE A 9 15.24 -19.25 28.67
N THR A 10 15.15 -18.32 29.61
CA THR A 10 14.20 -18.47 30.71
C THR A 10 12.82 -18.57 30.08
N PRO A 11 12.06 -19.65 30.32
CA PRO A 11 10.71 -19.76 29.79
C PRO A 11 9.91 -18.56 30.31
N LEU A 12 9.02 -18.04 29.47
CA LEU A 12 8.04 -17.07 29.95
C LEU A 12 7.24 -17.75 31.08
N PRO A 13 7.03 -17.06 32.23
CA PRO A 13 6.22 -17.60 33.30
C PRO A 13 4.80 -17.85 32.81
N ASP A 14 4.14 -18.85 33.38
CA ASP A 14 2.76 -19.18 33.02
C ASP A 14 1.85 -17.96 33.25
N GLN A 15 0.79 -17.83 32.46
CA GLN A 15 -0.11 -16.69 32.56
C GLN A 15 -0.74 -16.56 33.97
N ASN A 16 -0.85 -17.68 34.70
CA ASN A 16 -1.37 -17.69 36.07
C ASN A 16 -0.38 -17.12 37.11
N GLU A 17 0.91 -17.07 36.79
CA GLU A 17 1.95 -16.48 37.66
C GLU A 17 2.05 -14.94 37.48
N TRP A 18 1.31 -14.38 36.52
CA TRP A 18 1.36 -12.95 36.25
C TRP A 18 0.57 -12.17 37.29
N ASN A 19 1.27 -11.34 38.05
CA ASN A 19 0.66 -10.37 38.96
C ASN A 19 0.06 -9.20 38.17
N VAL A 20 -1.14 -9.39 37.61
CA VAL A 20 -1.89 -8.33 36.91
C VAL A 20 -2.67 -7.50 37.93
N PRO A 21 -2.38 -6.20 38.11
CA PRO A 21 -3.15 -5.32 38.98
C PRO A 21 -4.63 -5.25 38.57
N GLY A 22 -5.52 -5.10 39.55
CA GLY A 22 -6.97 -5.05 39.30
C GLY A 22 -7.37 -4.00 38.25
N TYR A 23 -6.77 -2.81 38.31
CA TYR A 23 -7.07 -1.74 37.37
C TYR A 23 -6.74 -2.09 35.90
N ILE A 24 -5.76 -2.98 35.65
CA ILE A 24 -5.44 -3.45 34.29
C ILE A 24 -6.47 -4.49 33.82
N LYS A 25 -6.97 -5.33 34.73
CA LYS A 25 -8.03 -6.30 34.42
C LYS A 25 -9.34 -5.59 34.05
N ASP A 26 -9.59 -4.44 34.67
CA ASP A 26 -10.77 -3.61 34.44
C ASP A 26 -10.59 -2.63 33.27
N ASP A 27 -9.36 -2.36 32.84
CA ASP A 27 -9.08 -1.42 31.75
C ASP A 27 -9.41 -2.03 30.38
N ILE A 28 -10.49 -1.54 29.78
CA ILE A 28 -10.89 -1.93 28.43
C ILE A 28 -10.25 -0.96 27.44
N VAL A 29 -9.20 -1.41 26.76
CA VAL A 29 -8.55 -0.67 25.67
C VAL A 29 -9.54 -0.49 24.52
N ARG A 30 -10.17 0.69 24.48
CA ARG A 30 -11.11 1.04 23.41
C ARG A 30 -10.35 1.40 22.14
N PRO A 31 -10.85 1.00 20.95
CA PRO A 31 -10.31 1.52 19.72
C PRO A 31 -10.45 3.04 19.69
N PRO A 32 -9.56 3.76 18.99
CA PRO A 32 -9.64 5.20 18.89
C PRO A 32 -11.01 5.64 18.36
N LYS A 33 -11.63 6.64 19.01
CA LYS A 33 -12.99 7.12 18.69
C LYS A 33 -13.12 7.67 17.27
N HIS A 34 -12.01 8.16 16.71
CA HIS A 34 -11.98 8.77 15.39
C HIS A 34 -11.73 7.72 14.30
N LYS A 35 -12.65 7.68 13.33
CA LYS A 35 -12.43 6.97 12.06
C LYS A 35 -11.26 7.64 11.35
N LYS A 36 -10.21 6.88 11.02
CA LYS A 36 -9.19 7.37 10.08
C LYS A 36 -9.93 7.74 8.78
N LEU A 37 -9.82 8.99 8.36
CA LEU A 37 -10.29 9.42 7.04
C LEU A 37 -9.54 8.56 6.03
N ARG A 38 -10.22 7.57 5.43
CA ARG A 38 -9.64 6.80 4.33
C ARG A 38 -9.47 7.78 3.18
N PRO A 39 -8.28 7.88 2.55
CA PRO A 39 -8.14 8.62 1.31
C PRO A 39 -9.18 8.10 0.32
N SER A 40 -9.86 9.00 -0.38
CA SER A 40 -10.80 8.63 -1.43
C SER A 40 -10.13 7.61 -2.37
N PRO A 41 -10.82 6.52 -2.78
CA PRO A 41 -10.25 5.55 -3.72
C PRO A 41 -9.64 6.23 -4.95
N LYS A 42 -10.26 7.32 -5.43
CA LYS A 42 -9.76 8.14 -6.55
C LYS A 42 -8.35 8.71 -6.33
N TYR A 43 -8.00 9.10 -5.10
CA TYR A 43 -6.67 9.61 -4.77
C TYR A 43 -5.62 8.50 -4.78
N ARG A 44 -5.98 7.31 -4.26
CA ARG A 44 -5.08 6.15 -4.26
C ARG A 44 -4.75 5.70 -5.68
N ASP A 45 -5.75 5.61 -6.53
CA ASP A 45 -5.57 5.18 -7.92
C ASP A 45 -4.77 6.22 -8.72
N LYS A 46 -5.01 7.51 -8.50
CA LYS A 46 -4.25 8.58 -9.16
C LYS A 46 -2.76 8.51 -8.81
N VAL A 47 -2.42 8.44 -7.52
CA VAL A 47 -1.03 8.34 -7.06
C VAL A 47 -0.37 7.07 -7.59
N TYR A 48 -1.07 5.94 -7.56
CA TYR A 48 -0.55 4.68 -8.11
C TYR A 48 -0.30 4.76 -9.61
N ASN A 49 -1.21 5.35 -10.39
CA ASN A 49 -1.04 5.53 -11.83
C ASN A 49 0.05 6.56 -12.18
N GLU A 50 0.27 7.57 -11.35
CA GLU A 50 1.37 8.53 -11.53
C GLU A 50 2.74 7.89 -11.26
N LEU A 51 2.85 7.08 -10.19
CA LEU A 51 4.11 6.45 -9.79
C LEU A 51 4.44 5.18 -10.58
N TYR A 52 3.43 4.34 -10.84
CA TYR A 52 3.59 2.99 -11.39
C TYR A 52 2.75 2.74 -12.63
N GLY A 53 1.90 3.68 -13.04
CA GLY A 53 1.08 3.54 -14.23
C GLY A 53 1.94 3.42 -15.47
N LYS A 54 1.65 2.40 -16.28
CA LYS A 54 2.31 2.24 -17.58
C LYS A 54 1.93 3.42 -18.46
N LYS A 55 2.88 4.31 -18.72
CA LYS A 55 2.71 5.34 -19.75
C LYS A 55 2.46 4.64 -21.08
N SER A 56 1.39 5.03 -21.75
CA SER A 56 1.08 4.48 -23.06
C SER A 56 2.27 4.71 -24.00
N LYS A 57 2.85 3.62 -24.51
CA LYS A 57 3.92 3.65 -25.51
C LYS A 57 3.38 3.86 -26.92
N ASN A 58 2.05 3.88 -27.10
CA ASN A 58 1.48 4.02 -28.43
C ASN A 58 1.71 5.44 -28.96
N SER A 59 2.34 5.51 -30.13
CA SER A 59 2.31 6.68 -31.00
C SER A 59 1.33 6.38 -32.13
N CYS A 60 0.66 7.42 -32.60
CA CYS A 60 -0.13 7.33 -33.81
C CYS A 60 0.82 7.11 -34.99
N SER A 61 0.65 6.02 -35.73
CA SER A 61 1.44 5.71 -36.92
C SER A 61 1.07 6.54 -38.16
N THR A 62 0.22 7.56 -38.00
CA THR A 62 -0.16 8.52 -39.06
C THR A 62 0.38 9.92 -38.78
N CYS A 63 0.42 10.37 -37.52
CA CYS A 63 0.91 11.71 -37.16
C CYS A 63 2.07 11.71 -36.17
N GLY A 64 2.56 10.54 -35.75
CA GLY A 64 3.68 10.38 -34.81
C GLY A 64 3.37 10.72 -33.34
N PHE A 65 2.27 11.43 -33.06
CA PHE A 65 1.96 11.88 -31.70
C PHE A 65 1.46 10.77 -30.77
N LYS A 66 1.84 10.86 -29.49
CA LYS A 66 1.39 9.94 -28.42
C LYS A 66 -0.01 10.30 -27.93
N GLY A 67 -0.72 9.33 -27.37
CA GLY A 67 -2.01 9.56 -26.68
C GLY A 67 -3.26 9.22 -27.50
N HIS A 68 -3.12 8.81 -28.76
CA HIS A 68 -4.20 8.26 -29.56
C HIS A 68 -3.66 7.25 -30.59
N ASN A 69 -4.55 6.43 -31.15
CA ASN A 69 -4.20 5.44 -32.17
C ASN A 69 -4.60 5.93 -33.57
N ARG A 70 -4.14 5.24 -34.62
CA ARG A 70 -4.48 5.57 -36.02
C ARG A 70 -5.99 5.69 -36.27
N ARG A 71 -6.81 4.85 -35.63
CA ARG A 71 -8.29 4.85 -35.81
C ARG A 71 -8.97 6.08 -35.22
N SER A 72 -8.37 6.70 -34.21
CA SER A 72 -8.89 7.89 -33.51
C SER A 72 -8.13 9.17 -33.90
N CYS A 73 -7.25 9.09 -34.89
CA CYS A 73 -6.46 10.23 -35.34
C CYS A 73 -7.34 11.24 -36.09
N ARG A 74 -7.36 12.48 -35.60
CA ARG A 74 -8.06 13.60 -36.24
C ARG A 74 -7.17 14.37 -37.23
N ASN A 75 -5.85 14.15 -37.19
CA ASN A 75 -4.93 14.70 -38.17
C ASN A 75 -4.76 13.68 -39.30
N GLY A 76 -5.46 13.88 -40.41
CA GLY A 76 -5.10 13.23 -41.67
C GLY A 76 -3.71 13.71 -42.08
N SER A 77 -2.74 12.80 -42.11
CA SER A 77 -1.35 12.99 -42.58
C SER A 77 -0.73 14.36 -42.28
N CYS A 78 -0.09 14.51 -41.12
CA CYS A 78 0.95 15.54 -40.98
C CYS A 78 2.19 15.04 -41.73
N ILE A 79 2.30 15.39 -43.01
CA ILE A 79 3.53 15.25 -43.78
C ILE A 79 4.45 16.38 -43.29
N VAL A 80 5.51 16.01 -42.56
CA VAL A 80 6.78 16.78 -42.53
C VAL A 80 7.92 15.77 -42.48
#